data_AF-A0A929WCX0-F1
#
_entry.id   AF-A0A929WCX0-F1
#
_cell.length_a   1.000
_cell.length_b   1.000
_cell.length_c   1.000
_cell.angle_alpha   90.00
_cell.angle_beta   90.00
_cell.angle_gamma   90.00
#
_symmetry.space_group_name_H-M   'P 1'
#
loop_
_entity.id
_entity.type
_entity.pdbx_description
1 polymer ?
#
loop_
_entity_poly.entity_id
_entity_poly.type
_entity_poly.pdbx_seq_one_letter_code
_entity_poly.pdbx_strand_id
1 'polypeptide(L)'
;MTFEPLEIALRNLHFYAHHGVLPQEREVGAHFTLNLWLTVEHAEPAIEEDRLEGTISYADVYELAKEEMGRPSQLLEHVAGRLLHQLFAAYPNL
;
A
#
# COMPACT_ATOMS: atom_id res chain seq x y z
N MET A 1 2.61 13.19 -26.68
CA MET A 1 1.68 13.65 -25.63
C MET A 1 2.46 13.57 -24.34
N THR A 2 2.47 14.61 -23.51
CA THR A 2 3.02 14.49 -22.15
C THR A 2 1.90 13.88 -21.32
N PHE A 3 2.11 12.68 -20.80
CA PHE A 3 1.14 12.08 -19.90
C PHE A 3 1.33 12.73 -18.52
N GLU A 4 0.24 13.21 -17.94
CA GLU A 4 0.20 13.52 -16.51
C GLU A 4 0.45 12.21 -15.74
N PRO A 5 1.09 12.26 -14.56
CA PRO A 5 1.33 11.07 -13.76
C PRO A 5 0.02 10.32 -13.49
N LEU A 6 0.06 8.99 -13.66
CA LEU A 6 -1.11 8.13 -13.48
C LEU A 6 -1.34 7.89 -11.99
N GLU A 7 -2.54 8.20 -11.50
CA GLU A 7 -2.94 7.88 -10.13
C GLU A 7 -3.72 6.56 -10.05
N ILE A 8 -3.27 5.66 -9.20
CA ILE A 8 -3.99 4.43 -8.82
C ILE A 8 -4.35 4.54 -7.34
N ALA A 9 -5.63 4.34 -7.02
CA ALA A 9 -6.13 4.45 -5.65
C ALA A 9 -6.80 3.14 -5.18
N LEU A 10 -6.26 2.54 -4.12
CA LEU A 10 -6.90 1.44 -3.39
C LEU A 10 -7.55 2.04 -2.14
N ARG A 11 -8.87 2.13 -2.16
CA ARG A 11 -9.64 2.83 -1.10
C ARG A 11 -10.43 1.84 -0.26
N ASN A 12 -10.60 2.22 1.01
CA ASN A 12 -11.39 1.49 1.99
C ASN A 12 -10.96 0.01 2.10
N LEU A 13 -9.64 -0.23 2.16
CA LEU A 13 -9.13 -1.56 2.48
C LEU A 13 -9.32 -1.79 3.97
N HIS A 14 -10.10 -2.80 4.33
CA HIS A 14 -10.46 -3.08 5.72
C HIS A 14 -9.66 -4.28 6.22
N PHE A 15 -8.94 -4.07 7.31
CA PHE A 15 -8.13 -5.10 7.96
C PHE A 15 -8.51 -5.21 9.43
N TYR A 16 -8.61 -6.44 9.93
CA TYR A 16 -8.60 -6.68 11.36
C TYR A 16 -7.16 -6.87 11.80
N ALA A 17 -6.68 -6.05 12.73
CA ALA A 17 -5.28 -6.06 13.15
C ALA A 17 -5.12 -5.78 14.64
N HIS A 18 -3.95 -6.11 15.15
CA HIS A 18 -3.59 -6.01 16.56
C HIS A 18 -2.62 -4.85 16.80
N HIS A 19 -2.95 -3.67 16.29
CA HIS A 19 -2.18 -2.45 16.53
C HIS A 19 -2.71 -1.69 17.75
N GLY A 20 -1.82 -1.01 18.46
CA GLY A 20 -2.17 -0.15 19.59
C GLY A 20 -1.06 -0.05 20.62
N VAL A 21 -1.03 1.04 21.37
CA VAL A 21 -0.01 1.32 22.40
C VAL A 21 -0.31 0.52 23.66
N LEU A 22 -1.59 0.41 24.03
CA LEU A 22 -2.03 -0.32 25.20
C LEU A 22 -1.98 -1.83 24.95
N PRO A 23 -1.55 -2.65 25.93
CA PRO A 23 -1.57 -4.10 25.79
C PRO A 23 -2.94 -4.66 25.38
N GLN A 24 -4.03 -4.10 25.93
CA GLN A 24 -5.39 -4.52 25.64
C GLN A 24 -5.77 -4.36 24.16
N GLU A 25 -5.31 -3.30 23.49
CA GLU A 25 -5.58 -3.05 22.07
C GLU A 25 -4.95 -4.13 21.19
N ARG A 26 -3.72 -4.56 21.55
CA ARG A 26 -3.01 -5.62 20.82
C ARG A 26 -3.54 -7.01 21.15
N GLU A 27 -4.14 -7.20 22.32
CA GLU A 27 -4.79 -8.46 22.69
C GLU A 27 -6.14 -8.63 21.97
N VAL A 28 -7.01 -7.62 22.04
CA VAL A 28 -8.33 -7.68 21.43
C VAL A 28 -8.22 -7.53 19.91
N GLY A 29 -7.47 -6.53 19.43
CA GLY A 29 -7.48 -6.12 18.03
C GLY A 29 -8.64 -5.20 17.68
N ALA A 30 -8.58 -4.60 16.50
CA ALA A 30 -9.60 -3.69 15.98
C ALA A 30 -9.63 -3.71 14.44
N HIS A 31 -10.69 -3.14 13.87
CA HIS A 31 -10.76 -2.86 12.45
C HIS A 31 -10.05 -1.55 12.11
N PHE A 32 -9.19 -1.60 11.11
CA PHE A 32 -8.47 -0.46 10.56
C PHE A 32 -8.82 -0.31 9.08
N THR A 33 -8.93 0.94 8.64
CA THR A 33 -9.12 1.29 7.24
C THR A 33 -7.84 1.88 6.70
N LEU A 34 -7.34 1.30 5.61
CA LEU A 34 -6.19 1.78 4.87
C LEU A 34 -6.65 2.33 3.51
N ASN A 35 -6.13 3.49 3.16
CA ASN A 35 -6.25 4.07 1.83
C ASN A 35 -4.85 4.28 1.27
N LEU A 36 -4.63 3.84 0.03
CA LEU A 36 -3.38 4.00 -0.68
C LEU A 36 -3.62 4.79 -1.96
N TRP A 37 -2.76 5.77 -2.19
CA TRP A 37 -2.64 6.51 -3.43
C TRP A 37 -1.24 6.28 -3.97
N LEU A 38 -1.18 5.81 -5.20
CA LEU A 38 0.05 5.46 -5.90
C LEU A 38 0.14 6.39 -7.10
N THR A 39 1.23 7.13 -7.20
CA THR A 39 1.53 7.96 -8.36
C THR A 39 2.54 7.21 -9.20
N VAL A 40 2.19 6.88 -10.43
CA VAL A 40 3.05 6.14 -11.34
C VAL A 40 3.62 7.13 -12.35
N GLU A 41 4.90 7.42 -12.20
CA GLU A 41 5.66 8.12 -13.24
C GLU A 41 5.94 7.18 -14.40
N HIS A 42 5.96 7.71 -15.63
CA HIS A 42 6.29 6.96 -16.84
C HIS A 42 5.36 5.78 -17.18
N ALA A 43 4.05 5.94 -16.95
CA ALA A 43 3.04 4.90 -17.21
C ALA A 43 2.71 4.69 -18.70
N GLU A 44 3.35 5.39 -19.63
CA GLU A 44 3.03 5.35 -21.07
C GLU A 44 3.05 3.93 -21.66
N PRO A 45 4.05 3.07 -21.41
CA PRO A 45 4.08 1.73 -21.99
C PRO A 45 2.88 0.88 -21.55
N ALA A 46 2.48 0.98 -20.29
CA ALA A 46 1.33 0.24 -19.77
C ALA A 46 0.00 0.76 -20.33
N ILE A 47 -0.12 2.07 -20.54
CA ILE A 47 -1.31 2.70 -21.14
C ILE A 47 -1.43 2.33 -22.63
N GLU A 48 -0.34 2.36 -23.38
CA GLU A 48 -0.34 2.18 -24.83
C GLU A 48 -0.35 0.70 -25.25
N GLU A 49 0.27 -0.18 -24.46
CA GLU A 49 0.51 -1.57 -24.84
C GLU A 49 -0.28 -2.61 -24.04
N ASP A 50 -1.06 -2.18 -23.02
CA ASP A 50 -1.81 -3.07 -22.11
C ASP A 50 -0.93 -4.18 -21.51
N ARG A 51 0.27 -3.79 -21.08
CA ARG A 51 1.27 -4.68 -20.50
C ARG A 51 1.51 -4.33 -19.04
N LEU A 52 1.61 -5.37 -18.21
CA LEU A 52 1.99 -5.22 -16.80
C LEU A 52 3.48 -4.82 -16.68
N GLU A 53 4.30 -5.13 -17.69
CA GLU A 53 5.70 -4.72 -17.71
C GLU A 53 5.81 -3.19 -17.74
N GLY A 54 6.41 -2.61 -16.69
CA GLY A 54 6.57 -1.16 -16.55
C GLY A 54 5.46 -0.46 -15.77
N THR A 55 4.52 -1.19 -15.16
CA THR A 55 3.50 -0.63 -14.25
C THR A 55 3.41 -1.38 -12.93
N ILE A 56 2.56 -0.89 -12.03
CA ILE A 56 2.38 -1.40 -10.68
C ILE A 56 1.21 -2.39 -10.65
N SER A 57 1.48 -3.60 -10.17
CA SER A 57 0.44 -4.57 -9.85
C SER A 57 -0.29 -4.17 -8.57
N TYR A 58 -1.52 -3.66 -8.70
CA TYR A 58 -2.35 -3.32 -7.53
C TYR A 58 -2.66 -4.55 -6.65
N ALA A 59 -2.65 -5.76 -7.22
CA ALA A 59 -2.83 -6.99 -6.47
C ALA A 59 -1.64 -7.23 -5.54
N ASP A 60 -0.42 -7.01 -6.01
CA ASP A 60 0.79 -7.15 -5.19
C ASP A 60 0.87 -6.05 -4.13
N VAL A 61 0.47 -4.82 -4.46
CA VAL A 61 0.35 -3.73 -3.48
C VAL A 61 -0.66 -4.09 -2.37
N TYR A 62 -1.80 -4.68 -2.73
CA TYR A 62 -2.79 -5.14 -1.76
C TYR A 62 -2.23 -6.23 -0.84
N GLU A 63 -1.53 -7.22 -1.40
CA GLU A 63 -0.95 -8.30 -0.58
C GLU A 63 0.15 -7.78 0.35
N LEU A 64 1.01 -6.85 -0.10
CA LEU A 64 1.99 -6.16 0.77
C LEU A 64 1.29 -5.39 1.89
N ALA A 65 0.22 -4.66 1.58
CA ALA A 65 -0.56 -3.93 2.58
C ALA A 65 -1.20 -4.87 3.61
N LYS A 66 -1.76 -5.99 3.15
CA LYS A 66 -2.37 -7.02 3.98
C LYS A 66 -1.35 -7.68 4.91
N GLU A 67 -0.17 -7.99 4.40
CA GLU A 67 0.94 -8.51 5.22
C GLU A 67 1.35 -7.50 6.29
N GLU A 68 1.55 -6.24 5.92
CA GLU A 68 1.99 -5.21 6.87
C GLU A 68 0.96 -4.88 7.95
N MET A 69 -0.32 -4.81 7.59
CA MET A 69 -1.43 -4.64 8.54
C MET A 69 -1.56 -5.86 9.46
N GLY A 70 -1.14 -7.05 9.00
CA GLY A 70 -1.08 -8.25 9.84
C GLY A 70 0.01 -8.23 10.91
N ARG A 71 0.99 -7.33 10.83
CA ARG A 71 2.13 -7.23 11.77
C ARG A 71 1.83 -6.25 12.90
N PRO A 72 1.62 -6.72 14.15
CA PRO A 72 1.31 -5.85 15.29
C PRO A 72 2.31 -4.70 15.44
N SER A 73 1.80 -3.53 15.81
CA SER A 73 2.60 -2.31 15.96
C SER A 73 1.98 -1.44 17.04
N GLN A 74 2.78 -0.67 17.73
CA GLN A 74 2.25 0.29 18.71
C GLN A 74 1.61 1.50 18.02
N LEU A 75 2.20 1.92 16.90
CA LEU A 75 1.87 3.15 16.18
C LEU A 75 1.49 2.82 14.74
N LEU A 76 0.45 3.51 14.23
CA LEU A 76 0.04 3.40 12.84
C LEU A 76 1.06 4.08 11.91
N GLU A 77 1.74 5.12 12.38
CA GLU A 77 2.85 5.78 11.70
C GLU A 77 3.96 4.78 11.39
N HIS A 78 4.23 3.86 12.31
CA HIS A 78 5.23 2.83 12.11
C HIS A 78 4.77 1.75 11.12
N VAL A 79 3.47 1.41 11.11
CA VAL A 79 2.89 0.52 10.09
C VAL A 79 3.00 1.17 8.71
N ALA A 80 2.57 2.42 8.58
CA ALA A 80 2.64 3.19 7.34
C ALA A 80 4.08 3.31 6.84
N GLY A 81 5.03 3.62 7.71
CA GLY A 81 6.45 3.71 7.34
C GLY A 81 7.03 2.40 6.81
N ARG A 82 6.72 1.26 7.43
CA ARG A 82 7.17 -0.06 6.93
C ARG A 82 6.53 -0.43 5.61
N LEU A 83 5.24 -0.10 5.43
CA LEU A 83 4.55 -0.32 4.17
C LEU A 83 5.16 0.54 3.06
N LEU A 84 5.38 1.83 3.30
CA LEU A 84 6.04 2.72 2.35
C LEU A 84 7.44 2.21 1.97
N HIS A 85 8.26 1.82 2.94
CA HIS A 85 9.59 1.26 2.66
C HIS A 85 9.52 0.01 1.77
N GLN A 86 8.56 -0.89 1.99
CA GLN A 86 8.40 -2.07 1.15
C GLN A 86 7.89 -1.74 -0.25
N LEU A 87 6.96 -0.80 -0.37
CA LEU A 87 6.45 -0.35 -1.66
C LEU A 87 7.56 0.28 -2.49
N PHE A 88 8.35 1.22 -1.94
CA PHE A 88 9.47 1.82 -2.67
C PHE A 88 10.63 0.86 -2.92
N ALA A 89 10.81 -0.18 -2.09
CA ALA A 89 11.79 -1.23 -2.35
C ALA A 89 11.36 -2.16 -3.50
N ALA A 90 10.07 -2.50 -3.58
CA ALA A 90 9.51 -3.33 -4.65
C ALA A 90 9.34 -2.55 -5.96
N TYR A 91 9.04 -1.25 -5.85
CA TYR A 91 8.76 -0.36 -6.96
C TYR A 91 9.56 0.95 -6.79
N PRO A 92 10.82 1.01 -7.23
CA PRO A 92 11.66 2.20 -7.05
C PRO A 92 11.21 3.45 -7.81
N ASN A 93 10.28 3.30 -8.77
CA ASN A 93 9.74 4.37 -9.60
C ASN A 93 8.35 4.85 -9.12
N LEU A 94 7.94 4.46 -7.92
CA LEU A 94 6.82 5.04 -7.18
C LEU A 94 7.19 6.40 -6.58
#